data_AF-A0A6J6ULS6-F1
#
_entry.id   AF-A0A6J6ULS6-F1
#
_cell.length_a   1.000
_cell.length_b   1.000
_cell.length_c   1.000
_cell.angle_alpha   90.00
_cell.angle_beta   90.00
_cell.angle_gamma   90.00
#
_symmetry.space_group_name_H-M   'P 1'
#
loop_
_entity.id
_entity.type
_entity.pdbx_description
1 polymer ?
#
loop_
_entity_poly.entity_id
_entity_poly.type
_entity_poly.pdbx_seq_one_letter_code
_entity_poly.pdbx_strand_id
1 'polypeptide(L)'
;MLEQGAEEVNDLGENYEVVCEASDLVKVRTAVQAAGMDYESADATLLPSVTVQLDEDAARKVFRLLEALDEIDDVQNVYSNFDVSDAVMAAID
;
A
#
# COMPACT_ATOMS: atom_id res chain seq x y z
N MET A 1 -0.84 18.99 -5.59
CA MET A 1 -1.39 17.94 -4.71
C MET A 1 -1.32 18.34 -3.23
N LEU A 2 -0.19 18.85 -2.73
CA LEU A 2 -0.05 19.26 -1.32
C LEU A 2 -1.12 20.27 -0.85
N GLU A 3 -1.40 21.32 -1.65
CA GLU A 3 -2.47 22.29 -1.34
C GLU A 3 -3.90 21.68 -1.32
N GLN A 4 -4.05 20.48 -1.88
CA GLN A 4 -5.31 19.74 -1.93
C GLN A 4 -5.44 18.68 -0.83
N GLY A 5 -4.47 18.59 0.09
CA GLY A 5 -4.50 17.66 1.23
C GLY A 5 -3.65 16.40 1.05
N ALA A 6 -2.86 16.29 -0.03
CA ALA A 6 -1.84 15.25 -0.10
C ALA A 6 -0.68 15.57 0.86
N GLU A 7 -0.16 14.56 1.51
CA GLU A 7 0.99 14.65 2.41
C GLU A 7 2.27 14.18 1.71
N GLU A 8 2.18 13.08 0.98
CA GLU A 8 3.30 12.46 0.28
C GLU A 8 2.89 12.01 -1.12
N VAL A 9 3.85 12.01 -2.05
CA VAL A 9 3.67 11.49 -3.41
C VAL A 9 4.89 10.64 -3.74
N ASN A 10 4.69 9.33 -3.85
CA ASN A 10 5.72 8.35 -4.14
C ASN A 10 5.68 7.98 -5.64
N ASP A 11 6.86 7.94 -6.27
CA ASP A 11 7.02 7.42 -7.62
C ASP A 11 7.40 5.94 -7.53
N LEU A 12 6.47 5.06 -7.91
CA LEU A 12 6.64 3.61 -7.91
C LEU A 12 7.06 3.09 -9.30
N GLY A 13 7.55 3.98 -10.17
CA GLY A 13 7.99 3.66 -11.53
C GLY A 13 6.83 3.60 -12.53
N GLU A 14 5.97 2.59 -12.42
CA GLU A 14 4.82 2.43 -13.32
C GLU A 14 3.59 3.22 -12.83
N ASN A 15 3.51 3.46 -11.52
CA ASN A 15 2.40 4.14 -10.86
C ASN A 15 2.90 5.22 -9.90
N TYR A 16 2.02 6.18 -9.61
CA TYR A 16 2.21 7.14 -8.52
C TYR A 16 1.30 6.78 -7.36
N GLU A 17 1.85 6.75 -6.14
CA GLU A 17 1.07 6.65 -4.92
C GLU A 17 0.98 8.04 -4.28
N VAL A 18 -0.24 8.46 -3.93
CA VAL A 18 -0.51 9.73 -3.25
C VAL A 18 -1.07 9.42 -1.88
N VAL A 19 -0.33 9.78 -0.83
CA VAL A 19 -0.73 9.55 0.57
C VAL A 19 -1.34 10.83 1.13
N CYS A 20 -2.41 10.69 1.89
CA CYS A 20 -3.05 11.76 2.63
C CYS A 20 -3.71 11.25 3.92
N GLU A 21 -4.12 12.17 4.78
CA GLU A 21 -5.02 11.85 5.88
C GLU A 21 -6.33 11.21 5.36
N ALA A 22 -6.85 10.23 6.11
CA ALA A 22 -8.04 9.48 5.70
C ALA A 22 -9.27 10.38 5.48
N SER A 23 -9.37 11.49 6.24
CA SER A 23 -10.43 12.48 6.08
C SER A 23 -10.35 13.28 4.78
N ASP A 24 -9.16 13.38 4.18
CA ASP A 24 -8.91 14.16 2.96
C ASP A 24 -8.98 13.32 1.68
N LEU A 25 -9.15 11.99 1.79
CA LEU A 25 -9.16 11.06 0.65
C LEU A 25 -10.10 11.48 -0.49
N VAL A 26 -11.34 11.89 -0.16
CA VAL A 26 -12.32 12.33 -1.17
C VAL A 26 -11.87 13.63 -1.86
N LYS A 27 -11.28 14.56 -1.11
CA LYS A 27 -10.78 15.83 -1.64
C LYS A 27 -9.60 15.58 -2.58
N VAL A 28 -8.65 14.75 -2.17
CA VAL A 28 -7.45 14.42 -2.95
C VAL A 28 -7.82 13.69 -4.24
N ARG A 29 -8.62 12.62 -4.19
CA ARG A 29 -9.02 11.88 -5.41
C ARG A 29 -9.79 12.75 -6.40
N THR A 30 -10.63 13.66 -5.90
CA THR A 30 -11.37 14.60 -6.75
C THR A 30 -10.43 15.59 -7.43
N ALA A 31 -9.37 16.03 -6.74
CA ALA A 31 -8.36 16.91 -7.32
C ALA A 31 -7.51 16.19 -8.38
N VAL A 32 -7.19 14.91 -8.19
CA VAL A 32 -6.52 14.07 -9.20
C VAL A 32 -7.36 13.96 -10.46
N GLN A 33 -8.65 13.63 -10.32
CA GLN A 33 -9.59 13.57 -11.45
C GLN A 33 -9.77 14.94 -12.14
N ALA A 34 -9.87 16.03 -11.39
CA ALA A 34 -9.97 17.38 -11.94
C ALA A 34 -8.71 17.81 -12.73
N ALA A 35 -7.55 17.24 -12.40
CA ALA A 35 -6.31 17.44 -13.13
C ALA A 35 -6.23 16.58 -14.42
N GLY A 36 -7.27 15.80 -14.73
CA GLY A 36 -7.35 14.95 -15.92
C GLY A 36 -6.62 13.61 -15.79
N MET A 37 -6.26 13.22 -14.57
CA MET A 37 -5.67 11.92 -14.26
C MET A 37 -6.74 11.01 -13.65
N ASP A 38 -6.78 9.75 -14.08
CA ASP A 38 -7.58 8.75 -13.40
C ASP A 38 -6.76 8.05 -12.32
N TYR A 39 -7.42 7.34 -11.41
CA TYR A 39 -6.76 6.56 -10.37
C TYR A 39 -7.25 5.11 -10.40
N GLU A 40 -6.37 4.17 -10.11
CA GLU A 40 -6.74 2.75 -10.05
C GLU A 40 -7.48 2.40 -8.74
N SER A 41 -7.01 2.95 -7.62
CA SER A 41 -7.58 2.75 -6.29
C SER A 41 -7.49 4.02 -5.43
N ALA A 42 -8.37 4.11 -4.42
CA ALA A 42 -8.39 5.22 -3.47
C ALA A 42 -9.10 4.76 -2.19
N ASP A 43 -8.32 4.25 -1.24
CA ASP A 43 -8.81 3.58 -0.04
C ASP A 43 -8.22 4.19 1.23
N ALA A 44 -9.00 4.18 2.32
CA ALA A 44 -8.50 4.55 3.64
C ALA A 44 -7.88 3.31 4.29
N THR A 45 -6.55 3.29 4.40
CA THR A 45 -5.77 2.17 4.95
C THR A 45 -4.82 2.63 6.05
N LEU A 46 -4.29 1.68 6.83
CA LEU A 46 -3.26 1.95 7.82
C LEU A 46 -1.88 1.78 7.18
N LEU A 47 -1.18 2.90 6.99
CA LEU A 47 0.20 2.92 6.51
C LEU A 47 1.19 2.86 7.68
N PRO A 48 2.17 1.94 7.65
CA PRO A 48 3.19 1.87 8.69
C PRO A 48 4.18 3.04 8.55
N SER A 49 4.55 3.67 9.67
CA SER A 49 5.57 4.74 9.68
C SER A 49 7.00 4.23 9.58
N VAL A 50 7.22 2.93 9.83
CA VAL A 50 8.51 2.25 9.72
C VAL A 50 8.29 0.87 9.15
N THR A 51 9.06 0.52 8.12
CA THR A 51 9.06 -0.81 7.52
C THR A 51 10.20 -1.68 8.04
N VAL A 52 10.03 -3.00 7.94
CA VAL A 52 11.01 -4.01 8.33
C VAL A 52 11.35 -4.86 7.12
N GLN A 53 12.60 -4.78 6.66
CA GLN A 53 13.07 -5.61 5.56
C GLN A 53 13.10 -7.09 5.98
N LEU A 54 12.48 -7.95 5.18
CA LEU A 54 12.55 -9.40 5.36
C LEU A 54 13.56 -10.03 4.40
N ASP A 55 14.22 -11.09 4.89
CA ASP A 55 14.94 -12.04 4.04
C ASP A 55 13.98 -13.09 3.46
N GLU A 56 14.51 -13.97 2.59
CA GLU A 56 13.70 -14.97 1.90
C GLU A 56 12.98 -15.93 2.86
N ASP A 57 13.65 -16.40 3.92
CA ASP A 57 13.06 -17.37 4.85
C ASP A 57 11.94 -16.73 5.68
N ALA A 58 12.15 -15.49 6.15
CA ALA A 58 11.13 -14.73 6.87
C ALA A 58 9.95 -14.37 5.96
N ALA A 59 10.21 -13.89 4.74
CA ALA A 59 9.18 -13.55 3.77
C ALA A 59 8.30 -14.76 3.41
N ARG A 60 8.88 -15.94 3.17
CA ARG A 60 8.12 -17.18 2.93
C ARG A 60 7.17 -17.53 4.07
N LYS A 61 7.62 -17.36 5.33
CA LYS A 61 6.78 -17.65 6.50
C LYS A 61 5.65 -16.63 6.66
N VAL A 62 5.95 -15.36 6.43
CA VAL A 62 4.96 -14.28 6.51
C VAL A 62 3.92 -14.42 5.41
N PHE A 63 4.30 -14.67 4.16
CA PHE A 63 3.32 -14.84 3.07
C PHE A 63 2.38 -16.03 3.31
N ARG A 64 2.89 -17.17 3.79
CA ARG A 64 2.01 -18.29 4.20
C ARG A 64 1.05 -17.93 5.32
N LEU A 65 1.47 -17.06 6.24
CA LEU A 65 0.59 -16.56 7.30
C LEU A 65 -0.50 -15.66 6.71
N LEU A 66 -0.14 -14.76 5.79
CA LEU A 66 -1.12 -13.89 5.12
C LEU A 66 -2.15 -14.71 4.34
N GLU A 67 -1.71 -15.67 3.53
CA GLU A 67 -2.60 -16.59 2.81
C GLU A 67 -3.58 -17.29 3.77
N ALA A 68 -3.07 -17.82 4.88
CA ALA A 68 -3.91 -18.49 5.88
C ALA A 68 -4.90 -17.54 6.58
N LEU A 69 -4.57 -16.25 6.69
CA LEU A 69 -5.48 -15.23 7.25
C LEU A 69 -6.55 -14.83 6.23
N ASP A 70 -6.21 -14.75 4.95
CA ASP A 70 -7.14 -14.43 3.86
C ASP A 70 -8.19 -15.54 3.63
N GLU A 71 -7.88 -16.79 4.01
CA GLU A 71 -8.82 -17.91 3.98
C GLU A 71 -9.90 -17.85 5.07
N ILE A 72 -9.78 -16.95 6.05
CA ILE A 72 -10.72 -16.85 7.18
C ILE A 72 -11.82 -15.85 6.84
N ASP A 73 -13.06 -16.34 6.69
CA ASP A 73 -14.24 -15.52 6.33
C ASP A 73 -14.46 -14.29 7.25
N ASP A 74 -14.07 -14.40 8.52
CA ASP A 74 -14.22 -13.32 9.52
C ASP A 74 -13.11 -12.27 9.45
N VAL A 75 -11.99 -12.53 8.77
CA VAL A 75 -10.90 -11.57 8.59
C VAL A 75 -11.29 -10.56 7.52
N GLN A 76 -11.27 -9.28 7.89
CA GLN A 76 -11.69 -8.20 6.98
C GLN A 76 -10.52 -7.43 6.39
N ASN A 77 -9.43 -7.25 7.16
CA ASN A 77 -8.24 -6.55 6.72
C ASN A 77 -7.02 -7.11 7.45
N VAL A 78 -5.91 -7.25 6.73
CA VAL A 78 -4.61 -7.60 7.31
C VAL A 78 -3.64 -6.45 7.03
N TYR A 79 -2.99 -5.95 8.08
CA TYR A 79 -2.01 -4.87 7.99
C TYR A 79 -0.67 -5.36 8.48
N SER A 80 0.38 -4.99 7.76
CA SER A 80 1.75 -5.40 8.06
C SER A 80 2.72 -4.29 7.71
N ASN A 81 3.90 -4.32 8.32
CA ASN A 81 4.96 -3.35 8.08
C ASN A 81 6.21 -3.99 7.46
N PHE A 82 6.10 -5.17 6.87
CA PHE A 82 7.25 -5.77 6.20
C PHE A 82 7.52 -5.09 4.85
N ASP A 83 8.77 -5.16 4.43
CA ASP A 83 9.23 -4.77 3.10
C ASP A 83 10.05 -5.92 2.51
N VAL A 84 9.80 -6.26 1.25
CA VAL A 84 10.44 -7.37 0.55
C VAL A 84 10.97 -6.85 -0.78
N SER A 85 12.29 -6.88 -0.96
CA SER A 85 12.92 -6.44 -2.21
C SER A 85 12.49 -7.32 -3.39
N ASP A 86 12.49 -6.75 -4.60
CA ASP A 86 12.18 -7.47 -5.85
C ASP A 86 12.95 -8.78 -6.03
N ALA A 87 14.23 -8.80 -5.63
CA ALA A 87 15.08 -9.98 -5.71
C ALA A 87 14.58 -11.13 -4.82
N VAL A 88 14.07 -10.79 -3.63
CA VAL A 88 13.49 -11.76 -2.70
C VAL A 88 12.11 -12.18 -3.19
N MET A 89 11.28 -11.24 -3.68
CA MET A 89 9.98 -11.56 -4.28
C MET A 89 10.12 -12.58 -5.43
N ALA A 90 11.05 -12.33 -6.36
CA ALA A 90 11.30 -13.22 -7.50
C ALA A 90 11.84 -14.61 -7.12
N ALA A 91 12.39 -14.77 -5.90
CA ALA A 91 12.85 -16.06 -5.39
C ALA A 91 11.74 -16.87 -4.71
N ILE A 92 10.64 -16.21 -4.31
CA ILE A 92 9.54 -16.82 -3.55
C ILE A 92 8.42 -17.33 -4.46
N ASP A 93 8.34 -16.81 -5.69
CA ASP A 93 7.47 -17.27 -6.79
C ASP A 93 7.53 -18.80 -7.04
#